data_AF-A0A7K1FZR5-F1
#
_entry.id   AF-A0A7K1FZR5-F1
#
_cell.length_a   1.000
_cell.length_b   1.000
_cell.length_c   1.000
_cell.angle_alpha   90.00
_cell.angle_beta   90.00
_cell.angle_gamma   90.00
#
_symmetry.space_group_name_H-M   'P 1'
#
loop_
_entity.id
_entity.type
_entity.pdbx_description
1 polymer ?
#
loop_
_entity_poly.entity_id
_entity_poly.type
_entity_poly.pdbx_seq_one_letter_code
_entity_poly.pdbx_strand_id
1 'polypeptide(L)'
;MIKNWFKNFFKTNKVDSNIIKQAIFDYRIQGKKLMVELGKKFELDINNLEEYEKLISRSNENIPRKGKLSERWNYYFHGGECAFYNKKHNQKVEVVLSNPPEFGHINAWFLFSFMQSTEIYKNEIKNINWQELRTVINELYKSGQIKEIE
;
A
#
# COMPACT_ATOMS: atom_id res chain seq x y z
N MET A 1 -10.63 -9.20 31.32
CA MET A 1 -10.15 -10.47 30.70
C MET A 1 -9.59 -10.33 29.27
N ILE A 2 -9.79 -9.20 28.58
CA ILE A 2 -9.35 -9.03 27.17
C ILE A 2 -7.81 -8.97 27.01
N LYS A 3 -7.08 -8.41 27.99
CA LYS A 3 -5.62 -8.21 27.90
C LYS A 3 -4.80 -9.51 27.78
N ASN A 4 -5.26 -10.62 28.34
CA ASN A 4 -4.53 -11.90 28.32
C ASN A 4 -4.71 -12.68 27.02
N TRP A 5 -5.85 -12.54 26.34
CA TRP A 5 -6.09 -13.18 25.04
C TRP A 5 -5.22 -12.56 23.95
N PHE A 6 -5.16 -11.22 23.88
CA PHE A 6 -4.23 -10.52 22.99
C PHE A 6 -2.77 -10.93 23.26
N LYS A 7 -2.34 -10.99 24.52
CA LYS A 7 -0.98 -11.41 24.87
C LYS A 7 -0.66 -12.83 24.39
N ASN A 8 -1.61 -13.77 24.50
CA ASN A 8 -1.42 -15.15 24.05
C ASN A 8 -1.50 -15.28 22.53
N PHE A 9 -2.33 -14.49 21.85
CA PHE A 9 -2.42 -14.41 20.40
C PHE A 9 -1.15 -13.81 19.74
N PHE A 10 -0.58 -12.77 20.35
CA PHE A 10 0.70 -12.22 19.92
C PHE A 10 1.89 -13.11 20.33
N LYS A 11 1.76 -13.95 21.37
CA LYS A 11 2.77 -14.98 21.70
C LYS A 11 2.87 -16.07 20.62
N THR A 12 1.82 -16.26 19.82
CA THR A 12 1.77 -17.24 18.71
C THR A 12 2.11 -16.64 17.35
N ASN A 13 2.14 -15.31 17.19
CA ASN A 13 2.48 -14.66 15.93
C ASN A 13 4.01 -14.50 15.81
N LYS A 14 4.59 -15.09 14.76
CA LYS A 14 6.05 -15.13 14.50
C LYS A 14 6.69 -13.77 14.18
N VAL A 15 5.91 -12.67 14.09
CA VAL A 15 6.37 -11.37 13.58
C VAL A 15 5.99 -10.24 14.53
N ASP A 16 6.91 -9.31 14.75
CA ASP A 16 6.70 -8.14 15.61
C ASP A 16 5.63 -7.20 15.02
N SER A 17 4.55 -6.99 15.78
CA SER A 17 3.48 -6.05 15.44
C SER A 17 3.96 -4.62 15.20
N ASN A 18 5.07 -4.19 15.83
CA ASN A 18 5.64 -2.86 15.61
C ASN A 18 6.24 -2.73 14.21
N ILE A 19 6.89 -3.79 13.71
CA ILE A 19 7.39 -3.83 12.32
C ILE A 19 6.22 -3.77 11.34
N ILE A 20 5.13 -4.50 11.60
CA ILE A 20 3.94 -4.45 10.74
C ILE A 20 3.34 -3.04 10.72
N LYS A 21 3.21 -2.38 11.88
CA LYS A 21 2.73 -0.99 11.95
C LYS A 21 3.62 -0.02 11.18
N GLN A 22 4.94 -0.16 11.28
CA GLN A 22 5.86 0.67 10.52
C GLN A 22 5.73 0.43 9.02
N ALA A 23 5.63 -0.84 8.59
CA ALA A 23 5.44 -1.18 7.18
C ALA A 23 4.14 -0.62 6.62
N ILE A 24 3.05 -0.63 7.40
CA ILE A 24 1.78 -0.01 7.02
C ILE A 24 1.94 1.50 6.82
N PHE A 25 2.62 2.18 7.75
CA PHE A 25 2.86 3.61 7.67
C PHE A 25 3.70 3.98 6.44
N ASP A 26 4.81 3.28 6.22
CA ASP A 26 5.71 3.50 5.09
C ASP A 26 5.01 3.21 3.75
N TYR A 27 4.25 2.11 3.68
CA TYR A 27 3.44 1.76 2.51
C TYR A 27 2.45 2.86 2.14
N ARG A 28 1.71 3.41 3.12
CA ARG A 28 0.72 4.48 2.90
C ARG A 28 1.39 5.76 2.40
N ILE A 29 2.47 6.18 3.07
CA ILE A 29 3.23 7.37 2.66
C ILE A 29 3.76 7.21 1.24
N GLN A 30 4.34 6.05 0.94
CA GLN A 30 4.94 5.80 -0.36
C GLN A 30 3.89 5.71 -1.47
N GLY A 31 2.77 5.03 -1.22
CA GLY A 31 1.64 4.95 -2.14
C GLY A 31 1.07 6.33 -2.47
N LYS A 32 0.77 7.14 -1.46
CA LYS A 32 0.29 8.52 -1.64
C LYS A 32 1.28 9.36 -2.42
N LYS A 33 2.58 9.31 -2.07
CA LYS A 33 3.63 10.03 -2.78
C LYS A 33 3.68 9.66 -4.27
N LEU A 34 3.62 8.37 -4.59
CA LEU A 34 3.68 7.89 -5.97
C LEU A 34 2.45 8.33 -6.78
N MET A 35 1.26 8.34 -6.16
CA MET A 35 0.05 8.88 -6.80
C MET A 35 0.14 10.39 -7.03
N VAL A 36 0.68 11.17 -6.07
CA VAL A 36 0.95 12.60 -6.26
C VAL A 36 1.92 12.84 -7.43
N GLU A 37 3.00 12.06 -7.50
CA GLU A 37 3.96 12.16 -8.61
C GLU A 37 3.31 11.79 -9.95
N LEU A 38 2.41 10.80 -9.95
CA LEU A 38 1.69 10.37 -11.15
C LEU A 38 0.70 11.43 -11.64
N GLY A 39 -0.06 12.07 -10.74
CA GLY A 39 -0.91 13.21 -11.10
C GLY A 39 -0.11 14.34 -11.72
N LYS A 40 0.99 14.75 -11.06
CA LYS A 40 1.90 15.80 -11.56
C LYS A 40 2.46 15.50 -12.95
N LYS A 41 2.79 14.23 -13.24
CA LYS A 41 3.29 13.81 -14.56
C LYS A 41 2.30 14.14 -15.68
N PHE A 42 1.01 14.13 -15.39
CA PHE A 42 -0.07 14.41 -16.35
C PHE A 42 -0.74 15.76 -16.09
N GLU A 43 -0.11 16.63 -15.30
CA GLU A 43 -0.62 17.97 -14.97
C GLU A 43 -2.01 17.94 -14.31
N LEU A 44 -2.26 16.93 -13.47
CA LEU A 44 -3.50 16.74 -12.72
C LEU A 44 -3.25 16.77 -11.20
N ASP A 45 -4.10 17.50 -10.48
CA ASP A 45 -4.15 17.50 -9.02
C ASP A 45 -5.04 16.38 -8.50
N ILE A 46 -4.44 15.38 -7.87
CA ILE A 46 -5.16 14.25 -7.26
C ILE A 46 -6.05 14.65 -6.06
N ASN A 47 -5.92 15.86 -5.53
CA ASN A 47 -6.80 16.39 -4.48
C ASN A 47 -8.07 17.02 -5.07
N ASN A 48 -8.10 17.29 -6.37
CA ASN A 48 -9.29 17.67 -7.10
C ASN A 48 -9.96 16.39 -7.65
N LEU A 49 -11.20 16.13 -7.24
CA LEU A 49 -11.91 14.91 -7.61
C LEU A 49 -12.09 14.77 -9.13
N GLU A 50 -12.43 15.84 -9.83
CA GLU A 50 -12.64 15.81 -11.29
C GLU A 50 -11.34 15.48 -12.03
N GLU A 51 -10.23 16.06 -11.58
CA GLU A 51 -8.90 15.79 -12.14
C GLU A 51 -8.40 14.39 -11.79
N TYR A 52 -8.68 13.91 -10.58
CA TYR A 52 -8.39 12.54 -10.19
C TYR A 52 -9.19 11.53 -11.03
N GLU A 53 -10.48 11.76 -11.24
CA GLU A 53 -11.32 10.91 -12.10
C GLU A 53 -10.78 10.88 -13.53
N LYS A 54 -10.32 12.02 -14.06
CA LYS A 54 -9.61 12.07 -15.35
C LYS A 54 -8.33 11.23 -15.35
N LEU A 55 -7.55 11.27 -14.27
CA LEU A 55 -6.30 10.49 -14.13
C LEU A 55 -6.56 8.99 -14.21
N ILE A 56 -7.56 8.50 -13.50
CA ILE A 56 -7.80 7.05 -13.36
C ILE A 56 -8.73 6.48 -14.44
N SER A 57 -9.47 7.32 -15.15
CA SER A 57 -10.46 6.90 -16.14
C SER A 57 -9.85 6.01 -17.23
N ARG A 58 -10.56 4.93 -17.56
CA ARG A 58 -10.21 4.03 -18.65
C ARG A 58 -10.55 4.60 -20.03
N SER A 59 -11.42 5.59 -20.10
CA SER A 59 -11.80 6.27 -21.36
C SER A 59 -10.86 7.43 -21.70
N ASN A 60 -9.95 7.81 -20.80
CA ASN A 60 -8.98 8.86 -21.08
C ASN A 60 -7.78 8.30 -21.86
N GLU A 61 -7.82 8.44 -23.18
CA GLU A 61 -6.76 7.93 -24.09
C GLU A 61 -5.43 8.68 -23.95
N ASN A 62 -5.44 9.89 -23.38
CA ASN A 62 -4.23 10.70 -23.17
C ASN A 62 -3.36 10.18 -22.03
N ILE A 63 -3.88 9.30 -21.19
CA ILE A 63 -3.18 8.73 -20.03
C ILE A 63 -3.00 7.22 -20.25
N PRO A 64 -1.81 6.78 -20.69
CA PRO A 64 -1.55 5.37 -20.89
C PRO A 64 -1.74 4.58 -19.60
N ARG A 65 -2.36 3.40 -19.69
CA ARG A 65 -2.60 2.54 -18.53
C ARG A 65 -1.32 1.98 -17.90
N LYS A 66 -0.18 2.04 -18.59
CA LYS A 66 1.15 1.72 -18.06
C LYS A 66 2.19 2.67 -18.63
N GLY A 67 3.22 2.95 -17.86
CA GLY A 67 4.29 3.82 -18.35
C GLY A 67 5.41 4.05 -17.34
N LYS A 68 6.35 4.91 -17.75
CA LYS A 68 7.43 5.39 -16.90
C LYS A 68 6.94 6.59 -16.09
N LEU A 69 6.94 6.46 -14.76
CA LEU A 69 6.67 7.58 -13.85
C LEU A 69 7.91 8.48 -13.75
N SER A 70 9.07 7.89 -13.52
CA SER A 70 10.37 8.56 -13.42
C SER A 70 11.50 7.65 -13.91
N GLU A 71 12.76 8.10 -13.83
CA GLU A 71 13.91 7.24 -14.17
C GLU A 71 13.90 5.90 -13.44
N ARG A 72 13.40 5.86 -12.20
CA ARG A 72 13.42 4.67 -11.36
C ARG A 72 12.07 3.98 -11.24
N TRP A 73 10.96 4.70 -11.42
CA TRP A 73 9.62 4.17 -11.20
C TRP A 73 8.84 4.00 -12.49
N ASN A 74 8.19 2.86 -12.62
CA ASN A 74 7.12 2.62 -13.58
C ASN A 74 5.78 2.55 -12.84
N TYR A 75 4.69 2.79 -13.57
CA TYR A 75 3.33 2.62 -13.08
C TYR A 75 2.52 1.71 -14.03
N TYR A 76 1.52 1.04 -13.48
CA TYR A 76 0.56 0.22 -14.21
C TYR A 76 -0.80 0.23 -13.51
N PHE A 77 -1.79 0.82 -14.15
CA PHE A 77 -3.16 0.73 -13.73
C PHE A 77 -3.80 -0.58 -14.17
N HIS A 78 -4.52 -1.23 -13.26
CA HIS A 78 -5.34 -2.42 -13.54
C HIS A 78 -6.50 -2.46 -12.57
N GLY A 79 -7.67 -2.97 -13.00
CA GLY A 79 -8.83 -3.06 -12.11
C GLY A 79 -9.14 -1.74 -11.40
N GLY A 80 -9.23 -1.80 -10.07
CA GLY A 80 -9.42 -0.66 -9.18
C GLY A 80 -8.11 -0.19 -8.52
N GLU A 81 -6.96 -0.51 -9.11
CA GLU A 81 -5.66 -0.36 -8.51
C GLU A 81 -4.63 0.30 -9.44
N CYS A 82 -3.55 0.80 -8.85
CA CYS A 82 -2.34 1.22 -9.56
C CYS A 82 -1.10 0.63 -8.90
N ALA A 83 -0.37 -0.19 -9.66
CA ALA A 83 0.90 -0.76 -9.27
C ALA A 83 2.06 0.14 -9.68
N PHE A 84 3.04 0.29 -8.80
CA PHE A 84 4.28 0.99 -9.00
C PHE A 84 5.45 0.05 -8.79
N TYR A 85 6.43 0.13 -9.68
CA TYR A 85 7.63 -0.71 -9.62
C TYR A 85 8.89 0.13 -9.70
N ASN A 86 9.74 -0.02 -8.69
CA ASN A 86 11.06 0.59 -8.64
C ASN A 86 12.09 -0.34 -9.29
N LYS A 87 12.60 0.05 -10.46
CA LYS A 87 13.58 -0.72 -11.23
C LYS A 87 14.93 -0.89 -10.52
N LYS A 88 15.32 0.06 -9.66
CA LYS A 88 16.62 0.02 -8.97
C LYS A 88 16.61 -0.96 -7.80
N HIS A 89 15.51 -0.96 -7.04
CA HIS A 89 15.42 -1.71 -5.78
C HIS A 89 14.52 -2.95 -5.88
N ASN A 90 13.93 -3.20 -7.05
CA ASN A 90 12.88 -4.21 -7.25
C ASN A 90 11.68 -4.06 -6.31
N GLN A 91 11.48 -2.86 -5.77
CA GLN A 91 10.41 -2.55 -4.83
C GLN A 91 9.07 -2.44 -5.54
N LYS A 92 8.03 -3.01 -4.94
CA LYS A 92 6.65 -2.95 -5.41
C LYS A 92 5.81 -2.18 -4.43
N VAL A 93 5.01 -1.24 -4.92
CA VAL A 93 4.00 -0.52 -4.15
C VAL A 93 2.73 -0.57 -4.98
N GLU A 94 1.59 -0.85 -4.38
CA GLU A 94 0.32 -0.92 -5.10
C GLU A 94 -0.72 -0.18 -4.29
N VAL A 95 -1.59 0.58 -4.92
CA VAL A 95 -2.61 1.37 -4.22
C VAL A 95 -3.99 1.05 -4.76
N VAL A 96 -4.98 1.10 -3.87
CA VAL A 96 -6.39 1.04 -4.25
C VAL A 96 -6.85 2.46 -4.62
N LEU A 97 -7.57 2.58 -5.74
CA LEU A 97 -7.96 3.86 -6.33
C LEU A 97 -9.29 4.41 -5.81
N SER A 98 -9.98 3.68 -4.93
CA SER A 98 -11.30 4.07 -4.42
C SER A 98 -11.25 5.07 -3.26
N ASN A 99 -10.06 5.41 -2.74
CA ASN A 99 -9.93 6.31 -1.59
C ASN A 99 -8.96 7.50 -1.82
N PRO A 100 -9.12 8.28 -2.90
CA PRO A 100 -8.34 9.50 -3.11
C PRO A 100 -8.71 10.60 -2.10
N PRO A 101 -7.81 11.55 -1.80
CA PRO A 101 -6.40 11.60 -2.17
C PRO A 101 -5.50 10.83 -1.19
N GLU A 102 -6.08 10.07 -0.27
CA GLU A 102 -5.34 9.47 0.83
C GLU A 102 -4.63 8.17 0.47
N PHE A 103 -5.23 7.33 -0.39
CA PHE A 103 -4.67 6.04 -0.83
C PHE A 103 -4.22 5.15 0.33
N GLY A 104 -4.94 5.23 1.44
CA GLY A 104 -4.57 4.61 2.71
C GLY A 104 -5.15 3.21 2.92
N HIS A 105 -5.98 2.73 1.99
CA HIS A 105 -6.56 1.39 2.06
C HIS A 105 -5.46 0.31 2.06
N ILE A 106 -5.54 -0.61 3.01
CA ILE A 106 -4.56 -1.70 3.17
C ILE A 106 -5.16 -3.00 2.65
N ASN A 107 -4.69 -3.42 1.47
CA ASN A 107 -4.86 -4.78 1.02
C ASN A 107 -3.70 -5.63 1.56
N ALA A 108 -4.00 -6.73 2.25
CA ALA A 108 -2.97 -7.58 2.87
C ALA A 108 -2.00 -8.19 1.85
N TRP A 109 -2.46 -8.52 0.64
CA TRP A 109 -1.59 -9.02 -0.43
C TRP A 109 -0.63 -7.95 -0.93
N PHE A 110 -1.11 -6.72 -1.12
CA PHE A 110 -0.27 -5.60 -1.58
C PHE A 110 0.76 -5.20 -0.51
N LEU A 111 0.35 -5.14 0.75
CA LEU A 111 1.28 -4.88 1.85
C LEU A 111 2.32 -6.01 1.96
N PHE A 112 1.91 -7.27 1.82
CA PHE A 112 2.84 -8.40 1.83
C PHE A 112 3.86 -8.29 0.69
N SER A 113 3.40 -8.00 -0.54
CA SER A 113 4.27 -7.77 -1.71
C SER A 113 5.24 -6.60 -1.50
N PHE A 114 4.77 -5.51 -0.90
CA PHE A 114 5.60 -4.37 -0.51
C PHE A 114 6.69 -4.77 0.50
N MET A 115 6.31 -5.47 1.57
CA MET A 115 7.24 -5.92 2.60
C MET A 115 8.26 -6.93 2.05
N GLN A 116 7.85 -7.83 1.15
CA GLN A 116 8.76 -8.79 0.51
C GLN A 116 9.78 -8.12 -0.42
N SER A 117 9.42 -6.97 -0.98
CA SER A 117 10.24 -6.20 -1.92
C SER A 117 10.96 -5.01 -1.27
N THR A 118 10.87 -4.88 0.05
CA THR A 118 11.49 -3.80 0.83
C THR A 118 12.49 -4.40 1.82
N GLU A 119 13.77 -4.09 1.66
CA GLU A 119 14.89 -4.78 2.33
C GLU A 119 14.73 -4.83 3.86
N ILE A 120 14.30 -3.74 4.49
CA ILE A 120 14.14 -3.65 5.95
C ILE A 120 13.01 -4.55 6.51
N TYR A 121 12.07 -5.01 5.68
CA TYR A 121 10.93 -5.82 6.12
C TYR A 121 11.01 -7.27 5.66
N LYS A 122 11.73 -7.53 4.57
CA LYS A 122 11.76 -8.82 3.90
C LYS A 122 12.10 -9.98 4.84
N ASN A 123 13.09 -9.79 5.72
CA ASN A 123 13.53 -10.82 6.66
C ASN A 123 12.54 -11.02 7.83
N GLU A 124 11.81 -9.97 8.21
CA GLU A 124 10.84 -10.00 9.31
C GLU A 124 9.60 -10.82 8.97
N ILE A 125 9.22 -10.85 7.68
CA ILE A 125 8.03 -11.59 7.22
C ILE A 125 8.35 -12.91 6.51
N LYS A 126 9.62 -13.36 6.50
CA LYS A 126 10.06 -14.54 5.73
C LYS A 126 9.32 -15.85 6.07
N ASN A 127 8.77 -15.93 7.28
CA ASN A 127 8.14 -17.13 7.84
C ASN A 127 6.61 -17.01 7.96
N ILE A 128 6.01 -16.00 7.34
CA ILE A 128 4.55 -15.82 7.30
C ILE A 128 4.08 -15.66 5.86
N ASN A 129 2.82 -16.01 5.62
CA ASN A 129 2.11 -15.71 4.37
C ASN A 129 1.20 -14.48 4.52
N TRP A 130 0.56 -14.07 3.42
CA TRP A 130 -0.31 -12.90 3.40
C TRP A 130 -1.60 -13.10 4.21
N GLN A 131 -2.08 -14.33 4.40
CA GLN A 131 -3.27 -14.62 5.22
C GLN A 131 -2.98 -14.44 6.71
N GLU A 132 -1.79 -14.87 7.16
CA GLU A 132 -1.28 -14.59 8.50
C GLU A 132 -1.08 -13.08 8.71
N LEU A 133 -0.48 -12.39 7.73
CA LEU A 133 -0.36 -10.93 7.78
C LEU A 133 -1.74 -10.24 7.86
N ARG A 134 -2.73 -10.68 7.08
CA ARG A 134 -4.11 -10.18 7.14
C ARG A 134 -4.70 -10.30 8.54
N THR A 135 -4.40 -11.41 9.21
CA THR A 135 -4.87 -11.65 10.58
C THR A 135 -4.26 -10.64 11.54
N VAL A 136 -2.96 -10.35 11.43
CA VAL A 136 -2.29 -9.31 12.24
C VAL A 136 -2.87 -7.92 11.95
N ILE A 137 -3.05 -7.55 10.67
CA ILE A 137 -3.65 -6.27 10.26
C ILE A 137 -5.03 -6.10 10.88
N ASN A 138 -5.89 -7.13 10.82
CA ASN A 138 -7.23 -7.08 11.38
C ASN A 138 -7.22 -6.83 12.90
N GLU A 139 -6.30 -7.46 13.63
CA GLU A 139 -6.17 -7.21 15.07
C GLU A 139 -5.62 -5.83 15.39
N LEU A 140 -4.73 -5.29 14.55
CA LEU A 140 -4.27 -3.90 14.67
C LEU A 140 -5.42 -2.91 14.48
N TYR A 141 -6.32 -3.15 13.51
CA TYR A 141 -7.53 -2.35 13.33
C TYR A 141 -8.47 -2.47 14.55
N LYS A 142 -8.82 -3.70 14.96
CA LYS A 142 -9.72 -3.94 16.10
C LYS A 142 -9.21 -3.33 17.41
N SER A 143 -7.90 -3.33 17.62
CA SER A 143 -7.27 -2.74 18.81
C SER A 143 -7.06 -1.22 18.71
N GLY A 144 -7.38 -0.59 17.58
CA GLY A 144 -7.20 0.84 17.34
C GLY A 144 -5.73 1.27 17.18
N GLN A 145 -4.82 0.31 17.02
CA GLN A 145 -3.39 0.60 16.82
C GLN A 145 -3.08 1.13 15.41
N ILE A 146 -3.94 0.83 14.45
CA ILE A 146 -3.99 1.48 13.14
C ILE A 146 -5.42 1.93 12.88
N LYS A 147 -5.56 3.02 12.12
CA LYS A 147 -6.85 3.57 11.70
C LYS A 147 -7.15 3.21 10.26
N GLU A 148 -8.43 3.00 9.98
CA GLU A 148 -8.94 3.00 8.62
C GLU A 148 -8.75 4.39 8.02
N ILE A 149 -8.43 4.42 6.73
CA ILE A 149 -8.27 5.64 5.96
C ILE A 149 -9.23 5.49 4.79
N GLU A 150 -10.38 6.13 4.97
CA GLU A 150 -11.44 6.27 3.97
C GLU A 150 -11.03 7.17 2.80
#